data_AF-A0A3N5SR96-F1
#
_entry.id   AF-A0A3N5SR96-F1
#
_cell.length_a   1.000
_cell.length_b   1.000
_cell.length_c   1.000
_cell.angle_alpha   90.00
_cell.angle_beta   90.00
_cell.angle_gamma   90.00
#
_symmetry.space_group_name_H-M   'P 1'
#
loop_
_entity.id
_entity.type
_entity.pdbx_description
1 polymer ?
#
loop_
_entity_poly.entity_id
_entity_poly.type
_entity_poly.pdbx_seq_one_letter_code
_entity_poly.pdbx_strand_id
1 'polypeptide(L)'
;MILLGIVGAAKLALRIHESAASMGYFPGDKLAELHELFAVRQANFLDNIVQLMEKYDKPIYPVALVSSPGDEMIHYKDGSRFKAVIYKTPEDAVFCLEKQYEYYRYWSRRTAGRP
;
A
#
# COMPACT_ATOMS: atom_id res chain seq x y z
N MET A 1 -6.60 1.03 -10.49
CA MET A 1 -5.29 0.46 -10.91
C MET A 1 -4.73 -0.34 -9.75
N ILE A 2 -4.32 -1.59 -9.97
CA ILE A 2 -3.66 -2.39 -8.92
C ILE A 2 -2.15 -2.21 -9.07
N LEU A 3 -1.48 -1.90 -7.98
CA LEU A 3 -0.04 -1.66 -7.96
C LEU A 3 0.63 -2.66 -7.02
N LEU A 4 1.39 -3.59 -7.60
CA LEU A 4 2.01 -4.70 -6.89
C LEU A 4 3.48 -4.41 -6.56
N GLY A 5 3.93 -4.86 -5.39
CA GLY A 5 5.34 -5.18 -5.19
C GLY A 5 6.23 -4.05 -4.68
N ILE A 6 5.73 -2.82 -4.56
CA ILE A 6 6.54 -1.71 -4.01
C ILE A 6 6.40 -1.64 -2.49
N VAL A 7 5.18 -1.81 -1.97
CA VAL A 7 4.93 -1.81 -0.53
C VAL A 7 5.54 -3.08 0.08
N GLY A 8 6.41 -2.93 1.08
CA GLY A 8 7.07 -4.08 1.73
C GLY A 8 8.25 -4.70 0.96
N ALA A 9 8.64 -4.20 -0.22
CA ALA A 9 9.86 -4.68 -0.89
C ALA A 9 11.13 -4.41 -0.06
N ALA A 10 11.17 -3.25 0.60
CA ALA A 10 12.21 -2.92 1.56
C ALA A 10 12.34 -3.96 2.67
N LYS A 11 11.22 -4.48 3.20
CA LYS A 11 11.23 -5.52 4.24
C LYS A 11 11.84 -6.83 3.77
N LEU A 12 11.69 -7.17 2.49
CA LEU A 12 12.37 -8.33 1.94
C LEU A 12 13.90 -8.16 1.99
N ALA A 13 14.40 -6.98 1.61
CA ALA A 13 15.83 -6.67 1.69
C ALA A 13 16.35 -6.66 3.13
N LEU A 14 15.55 -6.14 4.07
CA LEU A 14 15.86 -6.16 5.50
C LEU A 14 15.93 -7.59 6.04
N ARG A 15 14.97 -8.46 5.73
CA ARG A 15 14.99 -9.87 6.16
C ARG A 15 16.22 -10.63 5.65
N ILE A 16 16.70 -10.33 4.45
CA ILE A 16 17.94 -10.91 3.92
C ILE A 16 19.14 -10.44 4.76
N HIS A 17 19.20 -9.16 5.10
CA HIS A 17 20.25 -8.59 5.93
C HIS A 17 20.22 -9.10 7.37
N GLU A 18 19.04 -9.19 8.00
CA GLU A 18 18.85 -9.77 9.34
C GLU A 18 19.31 -11.24 9.37
N SER A 19 19.01 -11.99 8.32
CA SER A 19 19.43 -13.40 8.19
C SER A 19 20.96 -13.52 8.02
N ALA A 20 21.60 -12.56 7.34
CA ALA A 20 23.06 -12.50 7.24
C ALA A 20 23.71 -12.07 8.57
N ALA A 21 23.07 -11.14 9.30
CA ALA A 21 23.53 -10.68 10.60
C ALA A 21 23.43 -11.77 11.68
N SER A 22 22.37 -12.59 11.67
CA SER A 22 22.23 -13.73 12.58
C SER A 22 23.29 -14.82 12.37
N MET A 23 23.91 -14.86 11.18
CA MET A 23 25.07 -15.69 10.87
C MET A 23 26.43 -15.04 11.23
N GLY A 24 26.43 -13.88 11.88
CA GLY A 24 27.64 -13.21 12.39
C GLY A 24 28.38 -12.32 11.40
N TYR A 25 27.81 -12.05 10.21
CA TYR A 25 28.49 -11.33 9.13
C TYR A 25 28.33 -9.79 9.17
N PHE A 26 27.49 -9.21 10.03
CA PHE A 26 27.18 -7.76 9.99
C PHE A 26 27.00 -7.09 11.37
N PRO A 27 27.49 -5.85 11.56
CA PRO A 27 27.23 -5.05 12.76
C PRO A 27 25.81 -4.44 12.74
N GLY A 28 25.12 -4.50 13.88
CA GLY A 28 23.68 -4.18 14.01
C GLY A 28 23.28 -2.71 13.80
N ASP A 29 24.19 -1.74 14.01
CA ASP A 29 23.87 -0.31 13.91
C ASP A 29 23.44 0.11 12.49
N LYS A 30 23.96 -0.55 11.45
CA LYS A 30 23.57 -0.26 10.04
C LYS A 30 22.15 -0.71 9.71
N LEU A 31 21.58 -1.65 10.46
CA LEU A 31 20.22 -2.15 10.22
C LEU A 31 19.17 -1.13 10.66
N ALA A 32 19.40 -0.46 11.78
CA ALA A 32 18.48 0.56 12.30
C ALA A 32 18.34 1.74 11.33
N GLU A 33 19.45 2.29 10.84
CA GLU A 33 19.44 3.36 9.83
C GLU A 33 18.72 2.96 8.55
N LEU A 34 18.92 1.70 8.12
CA LEU A 34 18.29 1.16 6.92
C LEU A 34 16.76 1.00 7.11
N HIS A 35 16.30 0.59 8.29
CA HIS A 35 14.88 0.53 8.64
C HIS A 35 14.22 1.91 8.56
N GLU A 36 14.82 2.93 9.16
CA GLU A 36 14.27 4.30 9.12
C GLU A 36 14.22 4.85 7.70
N LEU A 37 15.30 4.69 6.93
CA LEU A 37 15.36 5.13 5.54
C LEU A 37 14.23 4.51 4.70
N PHE A 38 13.97 3.22 4.91
CA PHE A 38 12.89 2.51 4.21
C PHE A 38 11.50 2.93 4.66
N ALA A 39 11.30 3.18 5.96
CA ALA A 39 10.03 3.68 6.47
C ALA A 39 9.68 5.04 5.85
N VAL A 40 10.64 5.98 5.82
CA VAL A 40 10.46 7.30 5.20
C VAL A 40 10.17 7.19 3.70
N ARG A 41 10.92 6.34 2.97
CA ARG A 41 10.64 6.12 1.54
C ARG A 41 9.28 5.51 1.29
N GLN A 42 8.83 4.58 2.12
CA GLN A 42 7.52 3.96 1.97
C GLN A 42 6.40 4.97 2.22
N ALA A 43 6.52 5.81 3.25
CA ALA A 43 5.56 6.88 3.53
C ALA A 43 5.47 7.88 2.35
N ASN A 44 6.61 8.38 1.86
CA ASN A 44 6.67 9.27 0.71
C ASN A 44 6.06 8.65 -0.56
N PHE A 45 6.25 7.33 -0.74
CA PHE A 45 5.65 6.62 -1.86
C PHE A 45 4.12 6.55 -1.74
N LEU A 46 3.59 6.26 -0.55
CA LEU A 46 2.15 6.24 -0.31
C LEU A 46 1.53 7.65 -0.44
N ASP A 47 2.23 8.69 -0.02
CA ASP A 47 1.81 10.09 -0.25
C ASP A 47 1.71 10.43 -1.74
N ASN A 48 2.64 9.93 -2.55
CA ASN A 48 2.58 10.11 -4.01
C ASN A 48 1.39 9.35 -4.62
N ILE A 49 1.07 8.16 -4.12
CA ILE A 49 -0.14 7.43 -4.55
C ILE A 49 -1.39 8.25 -4.24
N VAL A 50 -1.50 8.78 -3.03
CA VAL A 50 -2.66 9.59 -2.62
C VAL A 50 -2.79 10.82 -3.52
N GLN A 51 -1.68 11.52 -3.81
CA GLN A 51 -1.68 12.66 -4.73
C GLN A 51 -2.11 12.29 -6.15
N LEU A 52 -1.69 11.12 -6.64
CA LEU A 52 -2.13 10.63 -7.95
C LEU A 52 -3.62 10.30 -7.95
N MET A 53 -4.14 9.69 -6.88
CA MET A 53 -5.57 9.42 -6.73
C MET A 53 -6.37 10.72 -6.74
N GLU A 54 -5.89 11.77 -6.06
CA GLU A 54 -6.50 13.10 -6.09
C GLU A 54 -6.45 13.75 -7.47
N LYS A 55 -5.28 13.75 -8.11
CA LYS A 55 -5.08 14.39 -9.41
C LYS A 55 -5.93 13.78 -10.52
N TYR A 56 -6.08 12.46 -10.51
CA TYR A 56 -6.78 11.72 -11.58
C TYR A 56 -8.17 11.24 -11.20
N ASP A 57 -8.63 11.52 -9.96
CA ASP A 57 -9.91 11.09 -9.41
C ASP A 57 -10.16 9.58 -9.57
N LYS A 58 -9.10 8.78 -9.40
CA LYS A 58 -9.13 7.33 -9.64
C LYS A 58 -8.48 6.57 -8.49
N PRO A 59 -9.14 5.53 -7.95
CA PRO A 59 -8.56 4.74 -6.88
C PRO A 59 -7.39 3.86 -7.37
N ILE A 60 -6.34 3.84 -6.56
CA ILE A 60 -5.17 2.96 -6.70
C ILE A 60 -5.19 1.98 -5.51
N TYR A 61 -4.97 0.70 -5.79
CA TYR A 61 -4.97 -0.39 -4.80
C TYR A 61 -3.54 -0.92 -4.67
N PRO A 62 -2.73 -0.36 -3.75
CA PRO A 62 -1.41 -0.89 -3.46
C PRO A 62 -1.52 -2.27 -2.80
N VAL A 63 -0.65 -3.19 -3.20
CA VAL A 63 -0.56 -4.54 -2.65
C VAL A 63 0.83 -4.75 -2.06
N ALA A 64 0.87 -5.23 -0.81
CA ALA A 64 2.10 -5.52 -0.10
C ALA A 64 2.80 -6.76 -0.68
N LEU A 65 4.11 -6.67 -0.89
CA LEU A 65 4.97 -7.79 -1.26
C LEU A 65 5.24 -8.70 -0.06
N VAL A 66 5.50 -8.07 1.09
CA VAL A 66 5.74 -8.76 2.37
C VAL A 66 4.90 -8.04 3.42
N SER A 67 3.86 -8.69 3.91
CA SER A 67 3.05 -8.22 5.02
C SER A 67 3.57 -8.79 6.35
N SER A 68 3.74 -7.94 7.35
CA SER A 68 4.08 -8.34 8.72
C SER A 68 2.98 -7.93 9.71
N PRO A 69 2.85 -8.62 10.86
CA PRO A 69 1.94 -8.19 11.92
C PRO A 69 2.31 -6.78 12.41
N GLY A 70 1.33 -5.89 12.50
CA GLY A 70 1.54 -4.48 12.91
C GLY A 70 1.75 -3.51 11.75
N ASP A 71 1.77 -3.97 10.51
CA ASP A 71 1.87 -3.09 9.35
C ASP A 71 0.63 -2.19 9.22
N GLU A 72 0.87 -0.90 8.99
CA GLU A 72 -0.19 0.05 8.70
C GLU A 72 -0.84 -0.28 7.36
N MET A 73 -2.12 -0.63 7.40
CA MET A 73 -2.90 -1.07 6.23
C MET A 73 -3.62 0.09 5.55
N ILE A 74 -3.65 1.27 6.18
CA ILE A 74 -4.34 2.45 5.68
C ILE A 74 -3.42 3.64 5.87
N HIS A 75 -2.98 4.23 4.76
CA HIS A 75 -2.20 5.45 4.77
C HIS A 75 -3.08 6.65 4.42
N TYR A 76 -2.96 7.71 5.20
CA TYR A 76 -3.68 8.97 5.01
C TYR A 76 -2.70 10.12 4.89
N LYS A 77 -3.06 11.09 4.05
CA LYS A 77 -2.39 12.38 3.93
C LYS A 77 -3.35 13.45 4.41
N ASP A 78 -2.89 14.33 5.30
CA ASP A 78 -3.73 15.40 5.83
C ASP A 78 -4.28 16.28 4.71
N GLY A 79 -5.59 16.55 4.78
CA GLY A 79 -6.33 17.30 3.76
C GLY A 79 -6.73 16.50 2.52
N SER A 80 -6.33 15.24 2.38
CA SER A 80 -6.70 14.42 1.22
C SER A 80 -8.08 13.77 1.37
N ARG A 81 -8.86 13.79 0.29
CA ARG A 81 -10.12 13.03 0.19
C ARG A 81 -9.89 11.53 0.04
N PHE A 82 -8.78 11.15 -0.59
CA PHE A 82 -8.43 9.75 -0.82
C PHE A 82 -7.51 9.21 0.27
N LYS A 83 -7.69 7.93 0.56
CA LYS A 83 -6.83 7.15 1.46
C LYS A 83 -6.24 5.99 0.66
N ALA A 84 -4.96 5.71 0.87
CA ALA A 84 -4.32 4.56 0.26
C ALA A 84 -4.55 3.32 1.15
N VAL A 85 -5.42 2.42 0.70
CA VAL A 85 -5.69 1.15 1.38
C VAL A 85 -4.76 0.09 0.81
N ILE A 86 -3.92 -0.49 1.67
CA ILE A 86 -2.93 -1.50 1.29
C ILE A 86 -3.56 -2.87 1.47
N TYR A 87 -3.49 -3.70 0.44
CA TYR A 87 -4.00 -5.07 0.47
C TYR A 87 -2.87 -6.06 0.71
N LYS A 88 -3.16 -7.15 1.41
CA LYS A 88 -2.18 -8.21 1.69
C LYS A 88 -1.89 -9.05 0.45
N THR A 89 -2.92 -9.26 -0.37
CA THR A 89 -2.84 -10.09 -1.57
C THR A 89 -3.44 -9.34 -2.77
N PRO A 90 -2.97 -9.65 -3.99
CA PRO A 90 -3.59 -9.09 -5.19
C PRO A 90 -5.04 -9.54 -5.36
N GLU A 91 -5.40 -10.74 -4.91
CA GLU A 91 -6.77 -11.28 -4.93
C GLU A 91 -7.72 -10.41 -4.11
N ASP A 92 -7.31 -9.97 -2.91
CA ASP A 92 -8.11 -9.07 -2.07
C ASP A 92 -8.35 -7.73 -2.77
N ALA A 93 -7.33 -7.20 -3.46
CA ALA A 93 -7.44 -5.95 -4.22
C ALA A 93 -8.39 -6.09 -5.41
N VAL A 94 -8.34 -7.21 -6.14
CA VAL A 94 -9.26 -7.53 -7.24
C VAL A 94 -10.68 -7.68 -6.72
N PHE A 95 -10.89 -8.42 -5.63
CA PHE A 95 -12.20 -8.62 -5.04
C PHE A 95 -12.82 -7.31 -4.56
N CYS A 96 -12.02 -6.43 -3.95
CA CYS A 96 -12.50 -5.11 -3.56
C CYS A 96 -12.92 -4.27 -4.78
N LEU A 97 -12.13 -4.28 -5.85
CA LEU A 97 -12.45 -3.57 -7.09
C LEU A 97 -13.73 -4.10 -7.73
N GLU A 98 -13.93 -5.42 -7.75
CA GLU A 98 -15.17 -6.05 -8.22
C GLU A 98 -16.37 -5.51 -7.45
N LYS A 99 -16.34 -5.54 -6.11
CA LYS A 99 -17.45 -5.05 -5.28
C LYS A 99 -17.73 -3.57 -5.43
N GLN A 100 -16.68 -2.76 -5.59
CA GLN A 100 -16.86 -1.34 -5.87
C GLN A 100 -17.52 -1.09 -7.23
N TYR A 101 -17.19 -1.90 -8.24
CA TYR A 101 -17.84 -1.83 -9.54
C TYR A 101 -19.31 -2.30 -9.48
N GLU A 102 -19.60 -3.41 -8.79
CA GLU A 102 -20.98 -3.86 -8.56
C GLU A 102 -21.82 -2.79 -7.87
N TYR A 103 -21.27 -2.18 -6.82
CA TYR A 103 -21.91 -1.10 -6.09
C TYR A 103 -22.15 0.14 -6.97
N TYR A 104 -21.16 0.55 -7.76
CA TYR A 104 -21.29 1.64 -8.71
C TYR A 104 -22.40 1.39 -9.72
N ARG A 105 -22.49 0.17 -10.28
CA ARG A 105 -23.57 -0.19 -11.23
C ARG A 105 -24.94 -0.14 -10.57
N TYR A 106 -25.06 -0.69 -9.36
CA TYR A 106 -26.29 -0.67 -8.59
C TYR A 106 -26.73 0.76 -8.28
N TRP A 107 -25.82 1.61 -7.81
CA TRP A 107 -26.08 3.01 -7.52
C TRP A 107 -26.49 3.78 -8.78
N SER A 108 -25.75 3.63 -9.87
CA SER A 108 -26.04 4.28 -11.16
C SER A 108 -27.42 3.91 -11.71
N ARG A 109 -27.83 2.64 -11.60
CA ARG A 109 -29.18 2.21 -12.01
C ARG A 109 -30.29 2.86 -11.20
N ARG A 110 -30.04 3.15 -9.92
CA ARG A 110 -31.04 3.77 -9.03
C ARG A 110 -31.11 5.27 -9.16
N THR A 111 -29.99 5.93 -9.42
CA THR A 111 -29.96 7.39 -9.65
C THR A 111 -30.44 7.75 -11.05
N ALA A 112 -30.19 6.90 -12.07
CA ALA A 112 -30.72 7.10 -13.43
C ALA A 112 -32.24 6.85 -13.55
N GLY A 113 -32.87 6.23 -12.54
CA GLY A 113 -34.32 5.96 -12.50
C GLY A 113 -35.14 6.91 -11.63
N ARG A 114 -34.54 7.98 -11.11
CA ARG A 114 -35.27 9.04 -10.37
C ARG A 114 -35.51 10.23 -11.33
N PRO A 115 -36.78 10.57 -11.65
CA PRO A 115 -37.11 11.84 -12.31
C PRO A 115 -36.79 13.03 -11.40
#